data_AF-A0A929GYB7-F1
#
_entry.id   AF-A0A929GYB7-F1
#
_cell.length_a   1.000
_cell.length_b   1.000
_cell.length_c   1.000
_cell.angle_alpha   90.00
_cell.angle_beta   90.00
_cell.angle_gamma   90.00
#
_symmetry.space_group_name_H-M   'P 1'
#
loop_
_entity.id
_entity.type
_entity.pdbx_description
1 polymer ?
#
loop_
_entity_poly.entity_id
_entity_poly.type
_entity_poly.pdbx_seq_one_letter_code
_entity_poly.pdbx_strand_id
1 'polypeptide(L)'
;MRFKVTPEDFVVEERIHLSLVPKGSFAVYRVRKRGVTMLGVQAQMARKLGVAQSAVVFPALKDKNAVAVQHVAVRGPGPARLTGKGFEAEFLGRTPRPPAPADIIANHFTIVLRDLSGEEAARIQERSAQVAQFGLPNYFDEQRFGSLAPGEDHIGKRILQRDAEGAMRAYLTQPFVGDPVRVKKFKTFASEHWGDWDALFEAAPRPSNFRSVLTYLRDHP
;
A
#
# COMPACT_ATOMS: atom_id res chain seq x y z
N MET A 1 -22.17 13.60 8.16
CA MET A 1 -20.79 13.11 8.38
C MET A 1 -19.89 13.18 7.13
N ARG A 2 -18.67 13.71 7.27
CA ARG A 2 -17.60 13.68 6.24
C ARG A 2 -16.28 13.12 6.79
N PHE A 3 -15.56 12.37 5.95
CA PHE A 3 -14.28 11.71 6.27
C PHE A 3 -13.17 12.16 5.33
N LYS A 4 -11.93 12.27 5.84
CA LYS A 4 -10.73 12.68 5.07
C LYS A 4 -10.95 13.98 4.27
N VAL A 5 -11.52 15.01 4.89
CA VAL A 5 -11.75 16.30 4.22
C VAL A 5 -10.42 17.03 4.00
N THR A 6 -9.52 16.99 4.98
CA THR A 6 -8.12 17.40 4.84
C THR A 6 -7.17 16.24 5.19
N PRO A 7 -5.90 16.27 4.74
CA PRO A 7 -4.91 15.25 5.10
C PRO A 7 -4.73 15.08 6.61
N GLU A 8 -4.86 16.17 7.37
CA GLU A 8 -4.75 16.20 8.83
C GLU A 8 -5.92 15.50 9.54
N ASP A 9 -7.05 15.28 8.86
CA ASP A 9 -8.17 14.51 9.41
C ASP A 9 -7.86 13.00 9.53
N PHE A 10 -6.76 12.55 8.92
CA PHE A 10 -6.32 11.17 8.98
C PHE A 10 -4.82 11.11 9.19
N VAL A 11 -4.42 11.02 10.45
CA VAL A 11 -3.03 10.85 10.86
C VAL A 11 -2.80 9.39 11.20
N VAL A 12 -1.73 8.82 10.64
CA VAL A 12 -1.24 7.48 10.99
C VAL A 12 0.19 7.58 11.49
N GLU A 13 0.43 7.10 12.71
CA GLU A 13 1.75 7.01 13.31
C GLU A 13 2.16 5.56 13.52
N GLU A 14 3.25 5.15 12.88
CA GLU A 14 3.80 3.82 13.01
C GLU A 14 4.54 3.65 14.34
N ARG A 15 4.19 2.60 15.08
CA ARG A 15 4.95 2.14 16.23
C ARG A 15 5.80 0.95 15.83
N ILE A 16 7.10 1.10 15.96
CA ILE A 16 8.08 0.09 15.59
C ILE A 16 8.92 -0.33 16.80
N HIS A 17 9.31 -1.60 16.86
CA HIS A 17 10.33 -2.06 17.78
C HIS A 17 11.70 -1.98 17.09
N LEU A 18 12.56 -1.07 17.53
CA LEU A 18 13.93 -0.95 17.01
C LEU A 18 14.94 -0.91 18.15
N SER A 19 15.98 -1.75 18.01
CA SER A 19 17.14 -1.71 18.91
C SER A 19 18.12 -0.64 18.45
N LEU A 20 18.03 0.54 19.07
CA LEU A 20 18.98 1.62 18.82
C LEU A 20 20.28 1.35 19.58
N VAL A 21 21.41 1.50 18.90
CA VAL A 21 22.76 1.23 19.40
C VAL A 21 23.70 2.40 19.11
N PRO A 22 24.76 2.61 19.92
CA PRO A 22 25.71 3.71 19.68
C PRO A 22 26.44 3.61 18.32
N LYS A 23 26.77 2.39 17.87
CA LYS A 23 27.54 2.12 16.64
C LYS A 23 26.76 1.23 15.67
N GLY A 24 25.64 1.72 15.14
CA GLY A 24 24.84 1.03 14.12
C GLY A 24 25.27 1.40 12.68
N SER A 25 25.09 0.51 11.72
CA SER A 25 25.40 0.79 10.31
C SER A 25 24.39 1.70 9.62
N PHE A 26 23.22 1.88 10.22
CA PHE A 26 22.12 2.66 9.65
C PHE A 26 21.70 3.79 10.59
N ALA A 27 21.54 5.00 10.05
CA ALA A 27 20.88 6.10 10.71
C ALA A 27 19.36 5.93 10.64
N VAL A 28 18.67 6.00 11.77
CA VAL A 28 17.21 5.89 11.86
C VAL A 28 16.60 7.28 11.96
N TYR A 29 15.57 7.52 11.16
CA TYR A 29 14.80 8.74 11.15
C TYR A 29 13.32 8.48 11.43
N ARG A 30 12.71 9.32 12.25
CA ARG A 30 11.25 9.49 12.32
C ARG A 30 10.85 10.49 11.25
N VAL A 31 10.10 10.02 10.25
CA VAL A 31 9.72 10.80 9.08
C VAL A 31 8.23 11.10 9.11
N ARG A 32 7.88 12.38 9.19
CA ARG A 32 6.51 12.87 9.01
C ARG A 32 6.35 13.36 7.58
N LYS A 33 5.36 12.85 6.85
CA LYS A 33 5.06 13.25 5.47
C LYS A 33 3.62 13.72 5.29
N ARG A 34 3.39 14.56 4.27
CA ARG A 34 2.07 15.03 3.83
C ARG A 34 2.03 15.22 2.31
N GLY A 35 1.01 14.65 1.66
CA GLY A 35 0.74 14.86 0.22
C GLY A 35 1.78 14.25 -0.73
N VAL A 36 2.70 13.43 -0.22
CA VAL A 36 3.77 12.78 -0.98
C VAL A 36 3.76 11.27 -0.79
N THR A 37 4.22 10.55 -1.82
CA THR A 37 4.38 9.10 -1.78
C THR A 37 5.65 8.73 -1.02
N MET A 38 5.69 7.53 -0.45
CA MET A 38 6.87 6.99 0.23
C MET A 38 8.08 6.93 -0.70
N LEU A 39 7.89 6.46 -1.94
CA LEU A 39 8.94 6.44 -2.96
C LEU A 39 9.46 7.85 -3.29
N GLY A 40 8.57 8.85 -3.29
CA GLY A 40 8.96 10.26 -3.49
C GLY A 40 9.78 10.81 -2.33
N VAL A 41 9.47 10.42 -1.09
CA VAL A 41 10.29 10.76 0.09
C VAL A 41 11.64 10.04 0.02
N GLN A 42 11.64 8.75 -0.29
CA GLN A 42 12.84 7.93 -0.43
C GLN A 42 13.84 8.55 -1.43
N ALA A 43 13.36 8.93 -2.62
CA ALA A 43 14.18 9.58 -3.64
C ALA A 43 14.71 10.96 -3.20
N GLN A 44 13.90 11.74 -2.48
CA GLN A 44 14.34 13.03 -1.95
C GLN A 44 15.42 12.88 -0.87
N MET A 45 15.25 11.94 0.06
CA MET A 45 16.23 11.65 1.11
C MET A 45 17.55 11.16 0.51
N ALA A 46 17.48 10.21 -0.43
CA ALA A 46 18.66 9.65 -1.09
C ALA A 46 19.51 10.72 -1.78
N ARG A 47 18.87 11.62 -2.56
CA ARG A 47 19.56 12.75 -3.21
C ARG A 47 20.20 13.70 -2.22
N LYS A 48 19.51 14.05 -1.13
CA LYS A 48 20.04 14.98 -0.12
C LYS A 48 21.20 14.40 0.68
N LEU A 49 21.23 13.08 0.84
CA LEU A 49 22.27 12.36 1.58
C LEU A 49 23.40 11.84 0.68
N GLY A 50 23.29 11.98 -0.64
CA GLY A 50 24.30 11.50 -1.59
C GLY A 50 24.41 9.97 -1.64
N VAL A 51 23.31 9.25 -1.37
CA VAL A 51 23.28 7.78 -1.35
C VAL A 51 22.37 7.22 -2.42
N ALA A 52 22.54 5.94 -2.77
CA ALA A 52 21.61 5.24 -3.65
C ALA A 52 20.20 5.17 -3.04
N GLN A 53 19.15 5.20 -3.85
CA GLN A 53 17.77 5.11 -3.35
C GLN A 53 17.51 3.82 -2.55
N SER A 54 18.14 2.71 -2.95
CA SER A 54 18.10 1.43 -2.23
C SER A 54 18.72 1.47 -0.83
N ALA A 55 19.54 2.48 -0.52
CA ALA A 55 20.11 2.68 0.82
C ALA A 55 19.12 3.30 1.82
N VAL A 56 17.99 3.83 1.34
CA VAL A 56 16.90 4.39 2.16
C VAL A 56 15.78 3.36 2.25
N VAL A 57 15.59 2.77 3.42
CA VAL A 57 14.70 1.62 3.63
C VAL A 57 13.55 1.99 4.56
N PHE A 58 12.34 1.78 4.07
CA PHE A 58 11.10 1.81 4.84
C PHE A 58 10.62 0.37 5.06
N PRO A 59 10.08 0.03 6.25
CA PRO A 59 9.58 -1.32 6.53
C PRO A 59 8.28 -1.63 5.79
N ALA A 60 7.48 -0.60 5.48
CA ALA A 60 6.24 -0.73 4.73
C ALA A 60 5.89 0.58 4.02
N LEU A 61 5.18 0.46 2.89
CA LEU A 61 4.61 1.62 2.20
C LEU A 61 3.32 2.07 2.90
N LYS A 62 3.08 3.38 2.93
CA LYS A 62 1.82 3.98 3.40
C LYS A 62 1.19 4.81 2.29
N ASP A 63 -0.11 5.03 2.43
CA ASP A 63 -0.89 5.85 1.50
C ASP A 63 -0.34 7.26 1.33
N LYS A 64 -0.46 7.77 0.10
CA LYS A 64 -0.11 9.14 -0.24
C LYS A 64 -1.04 10.16 0.45
N ASN A 65 -2.32 9.84 0.57
CA ASN A 65 -3.40 10.74 0.95
C ASN A 65 -3.67 10.75 2.47
N ALA A 66 -2.60 10.84 3.26
CA ALA A 66 -2.65 10.92 4.71
C ALA A 66 -1.42 11.67 5.25
N VAL A 67 -1.55 12.26 6.44
CA VAL A 67 -0.38 12.59 7.25
C VAL A 67 0.13 11.28 7.85
N ALA A 68 1.34 10.89 7.49
CA ALA A 68 1.93 9.64 7.96
C ALA A 68 3.26 9.91 8.66
N VAL A 69 3.44 9.27 9.81
CA VAL A 69 4.69 9.23 10.55
C VAL A 69 5.22 7.80 10.53
N GLN A 70 6.45 7.61 10.06
CA GLN A 70 7.08 6.30 9.94
C GLN A 70 8.57 6.32 10.25
N HIS A 71 9.15 5.15 10.47
CA HIS A 71 10.58 5.00 10.68
C HIS A 71 11.29 4.62 9.38
N VAL A 72 12.47 5.21 9.19
CA VAL A 72 13.31 5.02 8.00
C VAL A 72 14.71 4.75 8.44
N ALA A 73 15.35 3.75 7.85
CA ALA A 73 16.79 3.59 7.97
C ALA A 73 17.50 4.07 6.71
N VAL A 74 18.59 4.79 6.89
CA VAL A 74 19.53 5.11 5.81
C VAL A 74 20.86 4.49 6.15
N ARG A 75 21.43 3.70 5.23
CA ARG A 75 22.77 3.14 5.40
C ARG A 75 23.80 4.26 5.46
N GLY A 76 24.64 4.29 6.49
CA GLY A 76 25.66 5.32 6.71
C GLY A 76 25.27 6.37 7.77
N PRO A 77 26.05 7.45 7.88
CA PRO A 77 25.75 8.58 8.75
C PRO A 77 24.66 9.47 8.14
N GLY A 78 24.16 10.42 8.93
CA GLY A 78 23.29 11.47 8.43
C GLY A 78 23.09 12.59 9.45
N PRO A 79 22.51 13.73 9.03
CA PRO A 79 22.30 14.90 9.89
C PRO A 79 21.20 14.65 10.92
N ALA A 80 21.15 15.48 11.97
CA ALA A 80 20.12 15.41 13.01
C ALA A 80 18.70 15.67 12.49
N ARG A 81 18.57 16.50 11.44
CA ARG A 81 17.30 16.81 10.80
C ARG A 81 17.47 16.86 9.29
N LEU A 82 16.46 16.39 8.57
CA LEU A 82 16.39 16.45 7.12
C LEU A 82 14.97 16.88 6.70
N THR A 83 14.88 17.85 5.81
CA THR A 83 13.59 18.35 5.30
C THR A 83 13.56 18.30 3.79
N GLY A 84 12.36 18.14 3.23
CA GLY A 84 12.13 18.22 1.80
C GLY A 84 10.69 18.59 1.49
N LYS A 85 10.32 18.51 0.22
CA LYS A 85 8.97 18.86 -0.21
C LYS A 85 7.99 17.83 0.34
N GLY A 86 7.15 18.27 1.27
CA GLY A 86 6.10 17.45 1.88
C GLY A 86 6.59 16.45 2.93
N PHE A 87 7.82 16.56 3.44
CA PHE A 87 8.26 15.75 4.57
C PHE A 87 9.32 16.45 5.45
N GLU A 88 9.36 16.01 6.70
CA GLU A 88 10.41 16.30 7.67
C GLU A 88 10.86 14.99 8.32
N ALA A 89 12.14 14.92 8.66
CA ALA A 89 12.78 13.73 9.21
C ALA A 89 13.67 14.13 10.38
N GLU A 90 13.49 13.47 11.51
CA GLU A 90 14.23 13.66 12.74
C GLU A 90 15.06 12.42 13.05
N PHE A 91 16.35 12.59 13.28
CA PHE A 91 17.25 11.50 13.63
C PHE A 91 16.95 10.97 15.03
N LEU A 92 16.79 9.66 15.16
CA LEU A 92 16.50 9.00 16.42
C LEU A 92 17.70 8.25 17.02
N GLY A 93 18.65 7.83 16.17
CA GLY A 93 19.75 6.99 16.59
C GLY A 93 20.21 6.07 15.46
N ARG A 94 20.95 5.01 15.82
CA ARG A 94 21.49 4.07 14.84
C ARG A 94 21.05 2.65 15.14
N THR A 95 20.95 1.83 14.10
CA THR A 95 20.58 0.40 14.20
C THR A 95 21.58 -0.45 13.39
N PRO A 96 21.86 -1.71 13.78
CA PRO A 96 22.74 -2.59 12.99
C PRO A 96 22.13 -3.01 11.65
N ARG A 97 20.80 -3.10 11.54
CA ARG A 97 20.06 -3.55 10.36
C ARG A 97 18.88 -2.63 10.04
N PRO A 98 18.44 -2.53 8.76
CA PRO A 98 17.27 -1.73 8.45
C PRO A 98 16.00 -2.34 9.09
N PRO A 99 14.95 -1.52 9.29
CA PRO A 99 13.64 -1.98 9.75
C PRO A 99 13.01 -2.90 8.70
N ALA A 100 12.35 -3.94 9.17
CA ALA A 100 11.57 -4.90 8.39
C ALA A 100 10.08 -4.79 8.75
N PRO A 101 9.16 -5.31 7.90
CA PRO A 101 7.73 -5.31 8.22
C PRO A 101 7.41 -5.92 9.60
N ALA A 102 8.15 -6.96 10.00
CA ALA A 102 7.97 -7.64 11.28
C ALA A 102 8.34 -6.79 12.51
N ASP A 103 9.09 -5.69 12.32
CA ASP A 103 9.42 -4.78 13.41
C ASP A 103 8.25 -3.84 13.74
N ILE A 104 7.25 -3.72 12.84
CA ILE A 104 6.07 -2.87 13.06
C ILE A 104 5.15 -3.56 14.06
N ILE A 105 4.96 -2.93 15.22
CA ILE A 105 4.12 -3.45 16.30
C ILE A 105 2.66 -3.04 16.06
N ALA A 106 2.45 -1.78 15.70
CA ALA A 106 1.11 -1.20 15.57
C ALA A 106 1.13 0.08 14.73
N ASN A 107 -0.06 0.55 14.38
CA ASN A 107 -0.29 1.90 13.88
C ASN A 107 -1.24 2.60 14.84
N HIS A 108 -0.88 3.80 15.27
CA HIS A 108 -1.76 4.69 16.00
C HIS A 108 -2.46 5.60 15.00
N PHE A 109 -3.79 5.61 15.04
CA PHE A 109 -4.60 6.43 14.15
C PHE A 109 -5.23 7.57 14.94
N THR A 110 -5.14 8.78 14.39
CA THR A 110 -5.94 9.92 14.84
C THR A 110 -6.84 10.31 13.67
N ILE A 111 -8.15 10.20 13.89
CA ILE A 111 -9.17 10.41 12.86
C ILE A 111 -10.11 11.53 13.31
N VAL A 112 -10.34 12.49 12.42
CA VAL A 112 -11.33 13.56 12.61
C VAL A 112 -12.51 13.30 11.69
N LEU A 113 -13.69 13.10 12.27
CA LEU A 113 -14.96 13.08 11.56
C LEU A 113 -15.56 14.48 11.62
N ARG A 114 -15.91 15.04 10.46
CA ARG A 114 -16.44 16.40 10.35
C ARG A 114 -17.93 16.38 10.01
N ASP A 115 -18.59 17.50 10.24
CA ASP A 115 -19.98 17.73 9.80
C ASP A 115 -20.92 16.64 10.33
N LEU A 116 -20.87 16.44 11.65
CA LEU A 116 -21.71 15.50 12.38
C LEU A 116 -22.93 16.23 12.95
N SER A 117 -24.11 15.62 12.83
CA SER A 117 -25.26 16.02 13.63
C SER A 117 -25.03 15.69 15.12
N GLY A 118 -25.79 16.31 16.02
CA GLY A 118 -25.72 15.99 17.45
C GLY A 118 -26.05 14.52 17.73
N GLU A 119 -26.99 13.93 16.99
CA GLU A 119 -27.35 12.52 17.08
C GLU A 119 -26.22 11.60 16.59
N GLU A 120 -25.58 11.94 15.46
CA GLU A 120 -24.44 11.18 14.94
C GLU A 120 -23.27 11.18 15.94
N ALA A 121 -22.98 12.34 16.55
CA ALA A 121 -21.92 12.48 17.55
C ALA A 121 -22.18 11.61 18.80
N ALA A 122 -23.41 11.63 19.33
CA ALA A 122 -23.79 10.80 20.48
C ALA A 122 -23.66 9.30 20.16
N ARG A 123 -24.12 8.86 18.99
CA ARG A 123 -23.98 7.46 18.54
C ARG A 123 -22.52 7.03 18.38
N ILE A 124 -21.64 7.91 17.88
CA ILE A 124 -20.21 7.61 17.76
C ILE A 124 -19.58 7.43 19.13
N GLN A 125 -19.95 8.26 20.11
CA GLN A 125 -19.43 8.15 21.48
C GLN A 125 -19.82 6.81 22.12
N GLU A 126 -21.08 6.42 22.01
CA GLU A 126 -21.58 5.13 22.48
C GLU A 126 -20.84 3.96 21.81
N ARG A 127 -20.74 3.97 20.47
CA ARG A 127 -20.04 2.91 19.72
C ARG A 127 -18.55 2.85 20.04
N SER A 128 -17.91 3.98 20.30
CA SER A 128 -16.49 4.01 20.68
C SER A 128 -16.26 3.31 22.03
N ALA A 129 -17.19 3.44 22.98
CA ALA A 129 -17.14 2.70 24.23
C ALA A 129 -17.27 1.18 24.01
N GLN A 130 -18.18 0.76 23.12
CA GLN A 130 -18.32 -0.65 22.75
C GLN A 130 -17.06 -1.19 22.09
N VAL A 131 -16.45 -0.44 21.17
CA VAL A 131 -15.18 -0.83 20.52
C VAL A 131 -14.04 -0.93 21.54
N ALA A 132 -13.98 -0.04 22.53
CA ALA A 132 -12.98 -0.13 23.58
C ALA A 132 -13.15 -1.39 24.44
N GLN A 133 -14.38 -1.84 24.67
CA GLN A 133 -14.69 -3.02 25.49
C GLN A 133 -14.51 -4.33 24.72
N PHE A 134 -14.98 -4.39 23.47
CA PHE A 134 -15.10 -5.65 22.72
C PHE A 134 -14.16 -5.75 21.53
N GLY A 135 -13.50 -4.65 21.14
CA GLY A 135 -12.72 -4.56 19.91
C GLY A 135 -13.59 -4.49 18.66
N LEU A 136 -13.00 -4.89 17.54
CA LEU A 136 -13.64 -4.95 16.23
C LEU A 136 -13.37 -6.32 15.58
N PRO A 137 -14.32 -6.87 14.80
CA PRO A 137 -14.03 -8.01 13.94
C PRO A 137 -12.86 -7.70 13.00
N ASN A 138 -11.81 -8.52 13.06
CA ASN A 138 -10.59 -8.33 12.26
C ASN A 138 -10.71 -8.99 10.87
N TYR A 139 -11.68 -8.54 10.09
CA TYR A 139 -11.88 -9.04 8.72
C TYR A 139 -10.96 -8.37 7.71
N PHE A 140 -10.70 -9.08 6.62
CA PHE A 140 -10.12 -8.48 5.43
C PHE A 140 -11.20 -7.71 4.66
N ASP A 141 -10.92 -6.45 4.34
CA ASP A 141 -11.81 -5.58 3.57
C ASP A 141 -11.63 -5.81 2.04
N GLU A 142 -12.51 -5.24 1.23
CA GLU A 142 -12.50 -5.32 -0.24
C GLU A 142 -11.15 -4.89 -0.84
N GLN A 143 -10.46 -3.93 -0.22
CA GLN A 143 -9.13 -3.50 -0.64
C GLN A 143 -8.11 -4.66 -0.65
N ARG A 144 -8.28 -5.67 0.21
CA ARG A 144 -7.37 -6.82 0.28
C ARG A 144 -7.58 -7.81 -0.86
N PHE A 145 -8.81 -7.94 -1.34
CA PHE A 145 -9.16 -8.89 -2.39
C PHE A 145 -9.05 -8.29 -3.79
N GLY A 146 -8.74 -6.99 -3.88
CA GLY A 146 -9.01 -6.20 -5.06
C GLY A 146 -10.52 -6.06 -5.20
N SER A 147 -11.05 -4.85 -5.29
CA SER A 147 -12.49 -4.64 -5.47
C SER A 147 -12.93 -5.30 -6.78
N LEU A 148 -13.33 -6.57 -6.70
CA LEU A 148 -13.90 -7.34 -7.79
C LEU A 148 -15.19 -6.64 -8.22
N ALA A 149 -15.48 -6.70 -9.51
CA ALA A 149 -16.81 -6.31 -9.96
C ALA A 149 -17.85 -7.20 -9.26
N PRO A 150 -19.01 -6.66 -8.85
CA PRO A 150 -20.09 -7.45 -8.28
C PRO A 150 -20.46 -8.64 -9.18
N GLY A 151 -20.58 -9.84 -8.60
CA GLY A 151 -20.98 -11.06 -9.32
C GLY A 151 -19.82 -11.95 -9.80
N GLU A 152 -18.56 -11.50 -9.70
CA GLU A 152 -17.40 -12.28 -10.12
C GLU A 152 -16.84 -13.16 -8.99
N ASP A 153 -16.46 -14.40 -9.33
CA ASP A 153 -15.89 -15.35 -8.37
C ASP A 153 -14.38 -15.12 -8.17
N HIS A 154 -13.89 -15.26 -6.94
CA HIS A 154 -12.48 -15.00 -6.61
C HIS A 154 -11.54 -16.01 -7.29
N ILE A 155 -10.50 -15.50 -7.95
CA ILE A 155 -9.45 -16.34 -8.57
C ILE A 155 -8.86 -17.37 -7.59
N GLY A 156 -8.67 -17.00 -6.31
CA GLY A 156 -8.13 -17.90 -5.29
C GLY A 156 -9.01 -19.12 -5.03
N LYS A 157 -10.35 -18.96 -5.08
CA LYS A 157 -11.28 -20.08 -4.92
C LYS A 157 -11.16 -21.07 -6.07
N ARG A 158 -11.06 -20.57 -7.31
CA ARG A 158 -10.87 -21.42 -8.50
C ARG A 158 -9.56 -22.21 -8.45
N ILE A 159 -8.47 -21.56 -8.00
CA ILE A 159 -7.18 -22.23 -7.76
C ILE A 159 -7.35 -23.37 -6.74
N LEU A 160 -8.00 -23.13 -5.61
CA LEU A 160 -8.23 -24.15 -4.57
C LEU A 160 -9.10 -25.31 -5.09
N GLN A 161 -10.04 -25.03 -5.99
CA GLN A 161 -10.88 -26.03 -6.66
C GLN A 161 -10.16 -26.75 -7.81
N ARG A 162 -8.90 -26.41 -8.10
CA ARG A 162 -8.12 -26.90 -9.25
C ARG A 162 -8.77 -26.59 -10.60
N ASP A 163 -9.58 -25.54 -10.67
CA ASP A 163 -10.13 -24.98 -11.91
C ASP A 163 -9.12 -23.99 -12.51
N ALA A 164 -8.13 -24.54 -13.23
CA ALA A 164 -7.05 -23.76 -13.83
C ALA A 164 -7.55 -22.81 -14.92
N GLU A 165 -8.46 -23.27 -15.79
CA GLU A 165 -9.02 -22.45 -16.87
C GLU A 165 -9.82 -21.28 -16.29
N GLY A 166 -10.70 -21.53 -15.32
CA GLY A 166 -11.47 -20.46 -14.69
C GLY A 166 -10.57 -19.47 -13.95
N ALA A 167 -9.49 -19.94 -13.32
CA ALA A 167 -8.52 -19.04 -12.70
C ALA A 167 -7.83 -18.14 -13.73
N MET A 168 -7.47 -18.68 -14.90
CA MET A 168 -6.89 -17.89 -16.00
C MET A 168 -7.89 -16.91 -16.61
N ARG A 169 -9.14 -17.33 -16.81
CA ARG A 169 -10.22 -16.43 -17.23
C ARG A 169 -10.34 -15.27 -16.26
N ALA A 170 -10.48 -15.56 -14.96
CA ALA A 170 -10.57 -14.54 -13.93
C ALA A 170 -9.39 -13.54 -13.97
N TYR A 171 -8.15 -14.04 -14.10
CA TYR A 171 -6.96 -13.19 -14.16
C TYR A 171 -6.94 -12.23 -15.37
N LEU A 172 -7.27 -12.76 -16.55
CA LEU A 172 -7.11 -12.05 -17.83
C LEU A 172 -8.34 -11.24 -18.23
N THR A 173 -9.53 -11.54 -17.70
CA THR A 173 -10.78 -10.94 -18.19
C THR A 173 -11.57 -10.15 -17.15
N GLN A 174 -11.41 -10.41 -15.84
CA GLN A 174 -12.23 -9.73 -14.81
C GLN A 174 -11.64 -8.37 -14.43
N PRO A 175 -12.33 -7.25 -14.68
CA PRO A 175 -11.83 -5.92 -14.30
C PRO A 175 -11.95 -5.68 -12.78
N PHE A 176 -10.95 -5.00 -12.21
CA PHE A 176 -11.02 -4.46 -10.86
C PHE A 176 -11.44 -2.99 -10.87
N VAL A 177 -12.10 -2.51 -9.81
CA VAL A 177 -12.55 -1.10 -9.69
C VAL A 177 -11.39 -0.11 -9.97
N GLY A 178 -10.20 -0.41 -9.44
CA GLY A 178 -9.00 0.40 -9.56
C GLY A 178 -8.15 0.20 -10.83
N ASP A 179 -8.55 -0.69 -11.75
CA ASP A 179 -7.74 -0.95 -12.94
C ASP A 179 -7.60 0.32 -13.83
N PRO A 180 -6.39 0.64 -14.31
CA PRO A 180 -6.21 1.69 -15.32
C PRO A 180 -7.05 1.44 -16.56
N VAL A 181 -7.48 2.51 -17.25
CA VAL A 181 -8.34 2.42 -18.44
C VAL A 181 -7.80 1.42 -19.48
N ARG A 182 -6.49 1.43 -19.73
CA ARG A 182 -5.84 0.47 -20.66
C ARG A 182 -5.98 -1.00 -20.22
N VAL A 183 -5.96 -1.27 -18.92
CA VAL A 183 -6.12 -2.62 -18.37
C VAL A 183 -7.57 -3.06 -18.50
N LYS A 184 -8.53 -2.17 -18.18
CA LYS A 184 -9.95 -2.46 -18.37
C LYS A 184 -10.27 -2.79 -19.84
N LYS A 185 -9.76 -2.00 -20.78
CA LYS A 185 -9.89 -2.26 -22.24
C LYS A 185 -9.32 -3.62 -22.64
N PHE A 186 -8.12 -3.95 -22.17
CA PHE A 186 -7.51 -5.24 -22.44
C PHE A 186 -8.34 -6.40 -21.90
N LYS A 187 -8.83 -6.29 -20.66
CA LYS A 187 -9.64 -7.34 -20.02
C LYS A 187 -10.97 -7.58 -20.73
N THR A 188 -11.62 -6.51 -21.20
CA THR A 188 -12.79 -6.61 -22.09
C THR A 188 -12.43 -7.32 -23.40
N PHE A 189 -11.38 -6.87 -24.08
CA PHE A 189 -10.90 -7.52 -25.31
C PHE A 189 -10.59 -9.01 -25.12
N ALA A 190 -9.92 -9.37 -24.02
CA ALA A 190 -9.59 -10.75 -23.67
C ALA A 190 -10.83 -11.61 -23.38
N SER A 191 -11.91 -11.03 -22.86
CA SER A 191 -13.19 -11.74 -22.68
C SER A 191 -13.86 -12.10 -24.01
N GLU A 192 -13.71 -11.24 -25.02
CA GLU A 192 -14.30 -11.40 -26.36
C GLU A 192 -13.48 -12.33 -27.25
N HIS A 193 -12.16 -12.40 -27.04
CA HIS A 193 -11.21 -13.15 -27.88
C HIS A 193 -10.54 -14.31 -27.11
N TRP A 194 -11.26 -14.90 -26.15
CA TRP A 194 -10.69 -15.96 -25.31
C TRP A 194 -10.19 -17.15 -26.14
N GLY A 195 -8.95 -17.56 -25.93
CA GLY A 195 -8.28 -18.63 -26.69
C GLY A 195 -7.41 -18.13 -27.84
N ASP A 196 -7.57 -16.89 -28.31
CA ASP A 196 -6.69 -16.27 -29.30
C ASP A 196 -5.45 -15.66 -28.63
N TRP A 197 -4.51 -16.52 -28.24
CA TRP A 197 -3.36 -16.11 -27.42
C TRP A 197 -2.42 -15.12 -28.14
N ASP A 198 -2.34 -15.17 -29.46
CA ASP A 198 -1.56 -14.20 -30.26
C ASP A 198 -2.21 -12.81 -30.23
N ALA A 199 -3.52 -12.72 -30.48
CA ALA A 199 -4.24 -11.45 -30.42
C ALA A 199 -4.20 -10.84 -29.01
N LEU A 200 -4.40 -11.67 -27.98
CA LEU A 200 -4.32 -11.23 -26.57
C LEU A 200 -2.90 -10.74 -26.24
N PHE A 201 -1.86 -11.43 -26.70
CA PHE A 201 -0.48 -11.02 -26.46
C PHE A 201 -0.17 -9.65 -27.07
N GLU A 202 -0.61 -9.39 -28.30
CA GLU A 202 -0.42 -8.10 -28.97
C GLU A 202 -1.22 -6.97 -28.31
N ALA A 203 -2.44 -7.25 -27.85
CA ALA A 203 -3.30 -6.27 -27.16
C ALA A 203 -2.86 -5.97 -25.72
N ALA A 204 -2.01 -6.81 -25.11
CA ALA A 204 -1.65 -6.70 -23.70
C ALA A 204 -0.91 -5.38 -23.38
N PRO A 205 -1.32 -4.64 -22.32
CA PRO A 205 -0.75 -3.33 -21.99
C PRO A 205 0.72 -3.44 -21.56
N ARG A 206 1.50 -2.39 -21.80
CA ARG A 206 2.93 -2.31 -21.41
C ARG A 206 3.20 -1.19 -20.40
N PRO A 207 4.04 -1.42 -19.36
CA PRO A 207 4.50 -2.73 -18.88
C PRO A 207 3.37 -3.49 -18.17
N SER A 208 3.32 -4.82 -18.32
CA SER A 208 2.40 -5.67 -17.55
C SER A 208 2.94 -7.10 -17.40
N ASN A 209 2.44 -7.80 -16.37
CA ASN A 209 2.72 -9.21 -16.15
C ASN A 209 1.88 -10.14 -17.05
N PHE A 210 0.85 -9.61 -17.73
CA PHE A 210 -0.02 -10.40 -18.62
C PHE A 210 0.77 -11.06 -19.74
N ARG A 211 1.76 -10.36 -20.30
CA ARG A 211 2.56 -10.89 -21.42
C ARG A 211 3.34 -12.14 -21.04
N SER A 212 3.88 -12.23 -19.83
CA SER A 212 4.61 -13.43 -19.39
C SER A 212 3.70 -14.66 -19.34
N VAL A 213 2.46 -14.47 -18.88
CA VAL A 213 1.44 -15.55 -18.86
C VAL A 213 1.02 -15.90 -20.29
N LEU A 214 0.75 -14.90 -21.12
CA LEU A 214 0.33 -15.11 -22.51
C LEU A 214 1.42 -15.76 -23.36
N THR A 215 2.70 -15.46 -23.14
CA THR A 215 3.79 -16.20 -23.78
C THR A 215 3.67 -17.70 -23.49
N TYR A 216 3.48 -18.07 -22.22
CA TYR A 216 3.33 -19.48 -21.86
C TYR A 216 2.13 -20.13 -22.54
N LEU A 217 0.97 -19.46 -22.57
CA LEU A 217 -0.25 -19.97 -23.20
C LEU A 217 -0.14 -20.10 -24.72
N ARG A 218 0.63 -19.23 -25.40
CA ARG A 218 0.93 -19.38 -26.83
C ARG A 218 1.73 -20.65 -27.12
N ASP A 219 2.67 -20.98 -26.24
CA ASP A 219 3.50 -22.17 -26.36
C ASP A 219 2.77 -23.44 -25.89
N HIS A 220 1.72 -23.30 -25.05
CA HIS A 220 0.96 -24.39 -24.42
C HIS A 220 -0.55 -24.08 -24.40
N PRO A 221 -1.23 -24.13 -25.57
CA PRO A 221 -2.62 -23.71 -25.71
C PRO A 221 -3.64 -24.62 -25.01
#